data_AF-E7QVS4-F1
#
_entry.id   AF-E7QVS4-F1
#
_cell.length_a   1.000
_cell.length_b   1.000
_cell.length_c   1.000
_cell.angle_alpha   90.00
_cell.angle_beta   90.00
_cell.angle_gamma   90.00
#
_symmetry.space_group_name_H-M   'P 1'
#
loop_
_entity.id
_entity.type
_entity.pdbx_description
1 polymer ?
#
loop_
_entity_poly.entity_id
_entity_poly.type
_entity_poly.pdbx_seq_one_letter_code
_entity_poly.pdbx_strand_id
1 'polypeptide(L)'
;MDSIPPVERTVEDGTLRVTRRFRGLTIEQAMGYLEHLGGERRGETEIEGDGWQARLSARRVPVGPSYRLTEVTITWTGREDVLEPIILQFRLKAFRAPG
;
A
#
# COMPACT_ATOMS: atom_id res chain seq x y z
N MET A 1 13.31 -12.92 2.47
CA MET A 1 14.20 -11.85 1.97
C MET A 1 13.31 -10.66 1.65
N ASP A 2 13.38 -9.60 2.45
CA ASP A 2 12.52 -8.41 2.30
C ASP A 2 13.05 -7.53 1.16
N SER A 3 12.60 -7.76 -0.07
CA SER A 3 13.20 -7.09 -1.24
C SER A 3 12.84 -5.61 -1.40
N ILE A 4 11.93 -5.05 -0.59
CA ILE A 4 11.66 -3.61 -0.53
C ILE A 4 11.42 -3.22 0.94
N PRO A 5 12.33 -2.48 1.59
CA PRO A 5 12.08 -1.94 2.93
C PRO A 5 10.95 -0.90 2.88
N PRO A 6 10.22 -0.69 3.98
CA PRO A 6 9.27 0.40 4.04
C PRO A 6 9.99 1.74 3.84
N VAL A 7 9.29 2.69 3.21
CA VAL A 7 9.79 4.06 3.09
C VAL A 7 9.83 4.71 4.47
N GLU A 8 8.84 4.37 5.30
CA GLU A 8 8.71 4.85 6.66
C GLU A 8 7.96 3.81 7.48
N ARG A 9 8.41 3.57 8.71
CA ARG A 9 7.71 2.77 9.71
C ARG A 9 7.85 3.48 11.05
N THR A 10 6.73 3.81 11.67
CA THR A 10 6.68 4.44 12.99
C THR A 10 5.65 3.73 13.87
N VAL A 11 5.92 3.68 15.17
CA VAL A 11 4.99 3.17 16.17
C VAL A 11 4.80 4.29 17.19
N GLU A 12 3.58 4.78 17.30
CA GLU A 12 3.19 5.86 18.22
C GLU A 12 1.93 5.40 18.95
N ASP A 13 1.95 5.44 20.29
CA ASP A 13 0.82 5.10 21.14
C ASP A 13 0.15 3.74 20.82
N GLY A 14 0.96 2.72 20.50
CA GLY A 14 0.49 1.38 20.14
C GLY A 14 -0.13 1.29 18.73
N THR A 15 -0.10 2.37 17.96
CA THR A 15 -0.53 2.42 16.57
C THR A 15 0.68 2.36 15.65
N LEU A 16 0.71 1.35 14.79
CA LEU A 16 1.70 1.19 13.74
C LEU A 16 1.28 1.99 12.51
N ARG A 17 2.19 2.83 12.01
CA ARG A 17 2.08 3.48 10.69
C ARG A 17 3.20 2.96 9.79
N VAL A 18 2.83 2.52 8.58
CA VAL A 18 3.79 2.04 7.58
C VAL A 18 3.51 2.68 6.24
N THR A 19 4.53 3.26 5.62
CA THR A 19 4.44 3.82 4.27
C THR A 19 5.30 3.01 3.30
N ARG A 20 4.74 2.64 2.14
CA ARG A 20 5.47 1.96 1.06
C ARG A 20 5.11 2.53 -0.30
N ARG A 21 6.01 2.33 -1.27
CA ARG A 21 5.82 2.73 -2.67
C ARG A 21 5.84 1.52 -3.58
N PHE A 22 4.93 1.49 -4.54
CA PHE A 22 4.76 0.42 -5.51
C PHE A 22 4.76 1.03 -6.91
N ARG A 23 5.61 0.51 -7.80
CA ARG A 23 5.71 0.95 -9.19
C ARG A 23 4.94 -0.02 -10.09
N GLY A 24 4.35 0.51 -11.15
CA GLY A 24 3.56 -0.29 -12.09
C GLY A 24 2.18 -0.70 -11.56
N LEU A 25 1.69 -0.01 -10.53
CA LEU A 25 0.37 -0.20 -9.94
C LEU A 25 -0.45 1.09 -10.11
N THR A 26 -1.76 0.96 -10.31
CA THR A 26 -2.70 2.09 -10.27
C THR A 26 -3.41 2.17 -8.90
N ILE A 27 -4.02 3.32 -8.59
CA ILE A 27 -4.84 3.45 -7.36
C ILE A 27 -5.97 2.41 -7.37
N GLU A 28 -6.66 2.23 -8.50
CA GLU A 28 -7.74 1.25 -8.61
C GLU A 28 -7.30 -0.20 -8.34
N GLN A 29 -6.15 -0.61 -8.87
CA GLN A 29 -5.62 -1.95 -8.57
C GLN A 29 -5.26 -2.10 -7.09
N ALA A 30 -4.64 -1.06 -6.50
CA ALA A 30 -4.29 -1.07 -5.08
C ALA A 30 -5.53 -1.12 -4.19
N MET A 31 -6.54 -0.30 -4.48
CA MET A 31 -7.82 -0.29 -3.76
C MET A 31 -8.51 -1.65 -3.88
N GLY A 32 -8.58 -2.21 -5.10
CA GLY A 32 -9.12 -3.55 -5.32
C GLY A 32 -8.44 -4.61 -4.46
N TYR A 33 -7.12 -4.58 -4.32
CA TYR A 33 -6.42 -5.54 -3.45
C TYR A 33 -6.73 -5.33 -1.98
N LEU A 34 -6.81 -4.08 -1.53
CA LEU A 34 -7.15 -3.76 -0.14
C LEU A 34 -8.61 -4.14 0.18
N GLU A 35 -9.53 -4.02 -0.79
CA GLU A 35 -10.91 -4.53 -0.67
C GLU A 35 -10.94 -6.05 -0.49
N HIS A 36 -10.14 -6.80 -1.27
CA HIS A 36 -10.01 -8.26 -1.10
C HIS A 36 -9.39 -8.67 0.25
N LEU A 37 -8.73 -7.75 0.95
CA LEU A 37 -8.17 -7.96 2.29
C LEU A 37 -9.13 -7.52 3.40
N GLY A 38 -10.39 -7.27 3.08
CA GLY A 38 -11.42 -6.87 4.03
C GLY A 38 -11.53 -5.36 4.23
N GLY A 39 -11.00 -4.57 3.31
CA GLY A 39 -11.17 -3.12 3.29
C GLY A 39 -12.48 -2.69 2.63
N GLU A 40 -13.02 -1.56 3.07
CA GLU A 40 -14.17 -0.86 2.50
C GLU A 40 -13.75 0.56 2.10
N ARG A 41 -14.00 0.95 0.85
CA ARG A 41 -13.63 2.28 0.37
C ARG A 41 -14.40 3.35 1.15
N ARG A 42 -13.69 4.36 1.62
CA ARG A 42 -14.26 5.59 2.21
C ARG A 42 -14.16 6.79 1.27
N GLY A 43 -13.36 6.66 0.21
CA GLY A 43 -13.26 7.63 -0.88
C GLY A 43 -12.42 7.09 -2.03
N GLU A 44 -11.98 7.99 -2.90
CA GLU A 44 -11.12 7.64 -4.06
C GLU A 44 -9.74 7.13 -3.65
N THR A 45 -9.26 7.54 -2.47
CA THR A 45 -7.89 7.29 -2.01
C THR A 45 -7.79 6.84 -0.55
N GLU A 46 -8.92 6.51 0.07
CA GLU A 46 -8.99 6.09 1.47
C GLU A 46 -9.84 4.83 1.59
N ILE A 47 -9.33 3.87 2.36
CA ILE A 47 -9.96 2.57 2.60
C ILE A 47 -9.73 2.15 4.05
N GLU A 48 -10.76 1.57 4.67
CA GLU A 48 -10.74 1.13 6.07
C GLU A 48 -11.10 -0.35 6.15
N GLY A 49 -10.40 -1.11 6.99
CA GLY A 49 -10.74 -2.48 7.34
C GLY A 49 -10.79 -2.66 8.85
N ASP A 50 -11.00 -3.90 9.30
CA ASP A 50 -11.10 -4.19 10.74
C ASP A 50 -9.77 -3.91 11.47
N GLY A 51 -9.71 -2.82 12.22
CA GLY A 51 -8.54 -2.41 13.01
C GLY A 51 -7.39 -1.80 12.19
N TRP A 52 -7.63 -1.45 10.91
CA TRP A 52 -6.64 -0.78 10.07
C TRP A 52 -7.28 0.15 9.04
N GLN A 53 -6.50 1.12 8.56
CA GLN A 53 -6.86 2.01 7.47
C GLN A 53 -5.67 2.20 6.53
N ALA A 54 -5.93 2.59 5.29
CA ALA A 54 -4.91 2.94 4.32
C ALA A 54 -5.28 4.19 3.52
N ARG A 55 -4.29 5.05 3.32
CA ARG A 55 -4.36 6.21 2.42
C ARG A 55 -3.42 6.02 1.25
N LEU A 56 -3.90 6.35 0.06
CA LEU A 56 -3.21 6.13 -1.18
C LEU A 56 -2.94 7.46 -1.89
N SER A 57 -1.82 7.53 -2.60
CA SER A 57 -1.56 8.61 -3.56
C SER A 57 -0.77 8.04 -4.73
N ALA A 58 -0.85 8.69 -5.89
CA ALA A 58 -0.12 8.25 -7.07
C ALA A 58 0.60 9.41 -7.75
N ARG A 59 1.77 9.12 -8.33
CA ARG A 59 2.53 10.07 -9.14
C ARG A 59 3.22 9.36 -10.29
N ARG A 60 3.57 10.10 -11.35
CA ARG A 60 4.40 9.58 -12.45
C ARG A 60 5.87 9.80 -12.15
N VAL A 61 6.65 8.72 -12.07
CA VAL A 61 8.10 8.75 -11.85
C VAL A 61 8.84 8.32 -13.10
N PRO A 62 9.95 8.99 -13.47
CA PRO A 62 10.80 8.56 -14.59
C PRO A 62 11.51 7.25 -14.26
N VAL A 63 11.59 6.35 -15.24
CA VAL A 63 12.30 5.06 -15.18
C VAL A 63 13.20 4.88 -16.41
N GLY A 64 13.95 5.93 -16.73
CA GLY A 64 14.80 6.00 -17.91
C GLY A 64 14.68 7.37 -18.60
N PRO A 65 15.29 7.52 -19.79
CA PRO A 65 15.35 8.81 -20.48
C PRO A 65 13.99 9.34 -20.95
N SER A 66 13.05 8.45 -21.31
CA SER A 66 11.76 8.84 -21.89
C SER A 66 10.54 8.14 -21.29
N TYR A 67 10.73 7.13 -20.44
CA TYR A 67 9.63 6.32 -19.90
C TYR A 67 9.27 6.74 -18.47
N ARG A 68 7.96 6.80 -18.18
CA ARG A 68 7.43 7.13 -16.85
C ARG A 68 6.49 6.02 -16.40
N LEU A 69 6.64 5.60 -15.16
CA LEU A 69 5.74 4.65 -14.51
C LEU A 69 4.90 5.35 -13.46
N THR A 70 3.70 4.82 -13.25
CA THR A 70 2.90 5.16 -12.07
C THR A 70 3.55 4.56 -10.85
N GLU A 71 3.74 5.38 -9.82
CA GLU A 71 4.16 4.99 -8.48
C GLU A 71 3.03 5.33 -7.51
N VAL A 72 2.46 4.30 -6.88
CA VAL A 72 1.47 4.43 -5.82
C VAL A 72 2.18 4.40 -4.48
N THR A 73 1.93 5.40 -3.64
CA THR A 73 2.33 5.42 -2.24
C THR A 73 1.13 5.01 -1.41
N ILE A 74 1.32 4.06 -0.51
CA ILE A 74 0.29 3.61 0.42
C ILE A 74 0.83 3.80 1.83
N THR A 75 0.04 4.45 2.68
CA THR A 75 0.30 4.60 4.11
C THR A 75 -0.78 3.87 4.87
N TRP A 76 -0.41 2.78 5.53
CA TRP A 76 -1.26 2.04 6.44
C TRP A 76 -1.15 2.58 7.85
N THR A 77 -2.22 2.47 8.62
CA THR A 77 -2.26 2.80 10.04
C THR A 77 -3.19 1.83 10.77
N GLY A 78 -2.77 1.27 11.90
CA GLY A 78 -3.57 0.31 12.66
C GLY A 78 -2.77 -0.36 13.76
N ARG A 79 -3.36 -1.35 14.43
CA ARG A 79 -2.62 -2.17 15.40
C ARG A 79 -1.59 -3.04 14.69
N GLU A 80 -0.42 -3.23 15.29
CA GLU A 80 0.69 -3.95 14.66
C GLU A 80 0.32 -5.39 14.26
N ASP A 81 -0.34 -6.12 15.17
CA ASP A 81 -0.82 -7.49 14.98
C ASP A 81 -1.81 -7.64 13.81
N VAL A 82 -2.61 -6.59 13.56
CA VAL A 82 -3.55 -6.52 12.44
C VAL A 82 -2.85 -6.10 11.15
N LEU A 83 -1.94 -5.13 11.23
CA LEU A 83 -1.39 -4.47 10.04
C LEU A 83 -0.29 -5.28 9.35
N GLU A 84 0.53 -6.00 10.11
CA GLU A 84 1.58 -6.87 9.59
C GLU A 84 1.09 -7.86 8.53
N PRO A 85 0.03 -8.68 8.79
CA PRO A 85 -0.48 -9.62 7.80
C PRO A 85 -1.09 -8.92 6.58
N ILE A 86 -1.78 -7.79 6.76
CA ILE A 86 -2.37 -7.01 5.65
C ILE A 86 -1.29 -6.52 4.70
N ILE A 87 -0.22 -5.92 5.24
CA ILE A 87 0.92 -5.43 4.44
C ILE A 87 1.61 -6.59 3.73
N LEU A 88 1.79 -7.74 4.40
CA LEU A 88 2.41 -8.91 3.80
C LEU A 88 1.59 -9.46 2.63
N GLN A 89 0.28 -9.67 2.82
CA GLN A 89 -0.60 -10.19 1.77
C GLN A 89 -0.72 -9.22 0.60
N PHE A 90 -0.84 -7.91 0.87
CA PHE A 90 -0.84 -6.89 -0.17
C PHE A 90 0.42 -6.97 -1.04
N ARG A 91 1.60 -7.07 -0.40
CA ARG A 91 2.89 -7.17 -1.12
C ARG A 91 2.94 -8.43 -1.98
N LEU A 92 2.54 -9.57 -1.45
CA LEU A 92 2.53 -10.84 -2.20
C LEU A 92 1.65 -10.73 -3.46
N LYS A 93 0.52 -10.02 -3.38
CA LYS A 93 -0.35 -9.77 -4.53
C LYS A 93 0.26 -8.77 -5.50
N ALA A 94 0.78 -7.65 -5.00
CA ALA A 94 1.34 -6.58 -5.82
C ALA A 94 2.57 -7.03 -6.65
N PHE A 95 3.38 -7.96 -6.14
CA PHE A 95 4.50 -8.54 -6.90
C PHE A 95 4.09 -9.64 -7.89
N ARG A 96 2.94 -10.30 -7.64
CA ARG A 96 2.44 -11.38 -8.50
C ARG A 96 1.56 -10.90 -9.63
N ALA A 97 1.06 -9.68 -9.60
CA ALA A 97 0.31 -9.12 -10.71
C ALA A 97 1.26 -9.00 -11.92
N PRO A 98 1.04 -9.78 -13.01
CA PRO A 98 1.67 -9.42 -14.27
C PRO A 98 1.10 -8.06 -14.69
N GLY A 99 1.98 -7.17 -15.14
CA GLY A 99 1.54 -5.98 -15.88
C GLY A 99 0.77 -6.37 -17.12
#